data_AF-A0A3Q8RTQ4-F1
#
_entry.id   AF-A0A3Q8RTQ4-F1
#
_cell.length_a   1.000
_cell.length_b   1.000
_cell.length_c   1.000
_cell.angle_alpha   90.00
_cell.angle_beta   90.00
_cell.angle_gamma   90.00
#
_symmetry.space_group_name_H-M   'P 1'
#
loop_
_entity.id
_entity.type
_entity.pdbx_description
1 polymer ?
#
loop_
_entity_poly.entity_id
_entity_poly.type
_entity_poly.pdbx_seq_one_letter_code
_entity_poly.pdbx_strand_id
1 'polypeptide(L)'
;MRILIDTNILIGLEDNKVISEAFAKFYRIAITNECSVLYHPQAIPVDVSRDKNTNRKKIIISKLNKYESLENYAKLPDDFNKQLNSTKINDEIDNKQLFQLYKGFVDYFITHDNGIHKNSKKINLKNRVLTIEEMLKILEEKFTFRIPTHPILQEQSIRDIEYLFSSSFFDSLRNDYGTDSFNDWLEKCVTQNRKCYSLIVENNLQAILIYNVEKIKDHKLPNIFEDALKICTLKVDNTAFGIKLGELFLNKMFELCINREIKYLYLTVYKKQVHLIRLLKKFGFYESEFINSQGLSEYRMIKCLDKEKINIVENNISAHPFYLNNSKIKKYVIPIRPEFYGTLFKDGKLRTPTLFDTAPDSLNEIQGNTIIKAYISNSKNKKPQKGDILFFYSSKTNQVIEPIGILESISFVKDFDELWSIVRKKTVFTDEELQNWLEEKKQLNVIIFRLITYLKKNISLKKIKEIDSLKNKIQTITELKEADYIKLDNEGYFDKRYIIN
;
A
#
# COMPACT_ATOMS: atom_id res chain seq x y z
N MET A 1 3.77 -9.95 -17.84
CA MET A 1 5.19 -9.55 -18.08
C MET A 1 5.91 -10.74 -18.70
N ARG A 2 6.68 -10.52 -19.77
CA ARG A 2 7.36 -11.56 -20.55
C ARG A 2 8.86 -11.56 -20.22
N ILE A 3 9.34 -12.67 -19.68
CA ILE A 3 10.69 -12.80 -19.13
C ILE A 3 11.40 -13.89 -19.91
N LEU A 4 12.41 -13.53 -20.71
CA LEU A 4 13.25 -14.50 -21.40
C LEU A 4 14.31 -15.04 -20.44
N ILE A 5 14.54 -16.35 -20.42
CA ILE A 5 15.63 -16.99 -19.67
C ILE A 5 16.66 -17.61 -20.62
N ASP A 6 17.91 -17.66 -20.18
CA ASP A 6 18.98 -18.38 -20.86
C ASP A 6 19.13 -19.83 -20.35
N THR A 7 20.06 -20.56 -20.97
CA THR A 7 20.38 -21.94 -20.61
C THR A 7 20.88 -22.06 -19.16
N ASN A 8 21.66 -21.09 -18.67
CA ASN A 8 22.22 -21.12 -17.32
C ASN A 8 21.15 -20.93 -16.24
N ILE A 9 20.17 -20.05 -16.49
CA ILE A 9 19.02 -19.85 -15.62
C ILE A 9 18.19 -21.13 -15.55
N LEU A 10 17.90 -21.76 -16.70
CA LEU A 10 17.17 -23.02 -16.70
C LEU A 10 17.90 -24.11 -15.92
N ILE A 11 19.21 -24.26 -16.12
CA ILE A 11 20.04 -25.20 -15.34
C ILE A 11 19.98 -24.84 -13.85
N GLY A 12 20.07 -23.58 -13.46
CA GLY A 12 19.96 -23.22 -12.05
C GLY A 12 18.59 -23.52 -11.43
N LEU A 13 17.50 -23.47 -12.21
CA LEU A 13 16.14 -23.83 -11.78
C LEU A 13 15.91 -25.35 -11.71
N GLU A 14 16.51 -26.10 -12.64
CA GLU A 14 16.07 -27.45 -12.99
C GLU A 14 17.18 -28.51 -12.94
N ASP A 15 18.43 -28.17 -12.61
CA ASP A 15 19.51 -29.15 -12.46
C ASP A 15 19.31 -30.03 -11.21
N ASN A 16 20.01 -31.17 -11.15
CA ASN A 16 19.91 -32.12 -10.06
C ASN A 16 20.74 -31.68 -8.84
N LYS A 17 20.39 -30.52 -8.28
CA LYS A 17 21.03 -29.89 -7.13
C LYS A 17 20.01 -29.13 -6.28
N VAL A 18 20.41 -28.76 -5.06
CA VAL A 18 19.61 -27.85 -4.23
C VAL A 18 19.49 -26.51 -4.96
N ILE A 19 18.26 -26.13 -5.29
CA ILE A 19 17.95 -24.83 -5.89
C ILE A 19 18.21 -23.73 -4.86
N SER A 20 18.82 -22.63 -5.30
CA SER A 20 19.01 -21.49 -4.40
C SER A 20 17.69 -20.78 -4.13
N GLU A 21 17.60 -20.13 -2.98
CA GLU A 21 16.39 -19.40 -2.56
C GLU A 21 15.97 -18.33 -3.58
N ALA A 22 16.93 -17.64 -4.18
CA ALA A 22 16.68 -16.60 -5.18
C ALA A 22 15.99 -17.15 -6.44
N PHE A 23 16.46 -18.29 -6.96
CA PHE A 23 15.88 -18.96 -8.13
C PHE A 23 14.45 -19.43 -7.84
N ALA A 24 14.24 -20.09 -6.69
CA ALA A 24 12.93 -20.57 -6.27
C ALA A 24 11.93 -19.42 -6.06
N LYS A 25 12.35 -18.34 -5.38
CA LYS A 25 11.52 -17.15 -5.17
C LYS A 25 11.18 -16.44 -6.47
N PHE A 26 12.16 -16.24 -7.35
CA PHE A 26 11.96 -15.64 -8.67
C PHE A 26 10.85 -16.37 -9.42
N TYR A 27 10.99 -17.69 -9.59
CA TYR A 27 10.04 -18.48 -10.37
C TYR A 27 8.65 -18.47 -9.72
N ARG A 28 8.57 -18.65 -8.40
CA ARG A 28 7.29 -18.61 -7.67
C ARG A 28 6.58 -17.26 -7.85
N ILE A 29 7.29 -16.13 -7.67
CA ILE A 29 6.67 -14.80 -7.79
C ILE A 29 6.25 -14.54 -9.24
N ALA A 30 7.07 -14.89 -10.22
CA ALA A 30 6.74 -14.75 -11.63
C ALA A 30 5.45 -15.51 -11.99
N ILE A 31 5.38 -16.80 -11.68
CA ILE A 31 4.22 -17.64 -12.02
C ILE A 31 2.96 -17.23 -11.25
N THR A 32 3.07 -16.92 -9.95
CA THR A 32 1.93 -16.50 -9.12
C THR A 32 1.31 -15.19 -9.62
N ASN A 33 2.08 -14.36 -10.33
CA ASN A 33 1.63 -13.07 -10.87
C ASN A 33 1.49 -13.09 -12.39
N GLU A 34 1.17 -14.25 -12.97
CA GLU A 34 0.84 -14.40 -14.39
C GLU A 34 1.93 -13.82 -15.33
N CYS A 35 3.20 -13.93 -14.93
CA CYS A 35 4.31 -13.62 -15.81
C CYS A 35 4.66 -14.83 -16.67
N SER A 36 4.89 -14.60 -17.97
CA SER A 36 5.39 -15.64 -18.88
C SER A 36 6.90 -15.76 -18.73
N VAL A 37 7.36 -16.90 -18.23
CA VAL A 37 8.79 -17.27 -18.23
C VAL A 37 9.07 -18.06 -19.49
N LEU A 38 9.76 -17.43 -20.44
CA LEU A 38 9.92 -17.86 -21.82
C LEU A 38 11.34 -18.32 -22.10
N TYR A 39 11.49 -19.24 -23.05
CA TYR A 39 12.79 -19.55 -23.65
C TYR A 39 12.78 -19.37 -25.17
N HIS A 40 13.96 -19.13 -25.75
CA HIS A 40 14.09 -19.04 -27.21
C HIS A 40 14.27 -20.45 -27.83
N PRO A 41 13.43 -20.86 -28.80
CA PRO A 41 13.47 -22.22 -29.37
C PRO A 41 14.79 -22.61 -30.03
N GLN A 42 15.52 -21.63 -30.57
CA GLN A 42 16.84 -21.85 -31.20
C GLN A 42 18.03 -21.58 -30.27
N ALA A 43 17.80 -21.42 -28.96
CA ALA A 43 18.86 -21.20 -27.98
C ALA A 43 19.02 -22.41 -27.07
N ILE A 44 18.21 -22.50 -26.01
CA ILE A 44 18.35 -23.53 -24.97
C ILE A 44 18.37 -24.96 -25.54
N PRO A 45 17.48 -25.36 -26.46
CA PRO A 45 17.55 -26.71 -27.05
C PRO A 45 18.87 -26.98 -27.79
N VAL A 46 19.41 -25.97 -28.48
CA VAL A 46 20.66 -26.07 -29.23
C VAL A 46 21.84 -26.18 -28.26
N ASP A 47 21.89 -25.38 -27.21
CA ASP A 47 22.94 -25.45 -26.19
C ASP A 47 22.94 -26.78 -25.45
N VAL A 48 21.77 -27.21 -24.99
CA VAL A 48 21.60 -28.50 -24.28
C VAL A 48 21.91 -29.68 -25.21
N SER A 49 21.70 -29.53 -26.52
CA SER A 49 22.02 -30.60 -27.48
C SER A 49 23.51 -30.92 -27.56
N ARG A 50 24.38 -29.94 -27.25
CA ARG A 50 25.85 -30.02 -27.26
C ARG A 50 26.44 -30.58 -25.97
N ASP A 51 25.60 -30.83 -24.96
CA ASP A 51 26.02 -31.45 -23.72
C ASP A 51 26.52 -32.89 -23.97
N LYS A 52 27.74 -33.18 -23.49
CA LYS A 52 28.34 -34.51 -23.60
C LYS A 52 27.64 -35.54 -22.71
N ASN A 53 26.95 -35.11 -21.66
CA ASN A 53 26.24 -36.01 -20.74
C ASN A 53 24.80 -36.26 -21.23
N THR A 54 24.57 -37.45 -21.78
CA THR A 54 23.28 -37.86 -22.34
C THR A 54 22.15 -37.91 -21.32
N ASN A 55 22.44 -38.25 -20.06
CA ASN A 55 21.45 -38.26 -18.98
C ASN A 55 21.05 -36.84 -18.57
N ARG A 56 22.03 -35.94 -18.39
CA ARG A 56 21.76 -34.53 -18.07
C ARG A 56 20.95 -33.85 -19.17
N LYS A 57 21.27 -34.13 -20.44
CA LYS A 57 20.52 -33.68 -21.62
C LYS A 57 19.05 -34.11 -21.57
N LYS A 58 18.77 -35.40 -21.31
CA LYS A 58 17.39 -35.91 -21.20
C LYS A 58 16.61 -35.23 -20.06
N ILE A 59 17.24 -35.01 -18.92
CA ILE A 59 16.62 -34.36 -17.76
C ILE A 59 16.24 -32.91 -18.08
N ILE A 60 17.17 -32.11 -18.61
CA ILE A 60 16.92 -30.70 -18.91
C ILE A 60 15.85 -30.54 -19.99
N ILE A 61 15.90 -31.33 -21.07
CA ILE A 61 14.89 -31.27 -22.14
C ILE A 61 13.50 -31.63 -21.60
N SER A 62 13.40 -32.65 -20.77
CA SER A 62 12.12 -33.02 -20.13
C SER A 62 11.56 -31.87 -19.29
N LYS A 63 12.41 -31.15 -18.56
CA LYS A 63 12.02 -30.02 -17.71
C LYS A 63 11.73 -28.74 -18.50
N LEU A 64 12.35 -28.55 -19.67
CA LEU A 64 12.10 -27.42 -20.56
C LEU A 64 10.63 -27.34 -21.00
N ASN A 65 9.94 -28.48 -21.12
CA ASN A 65 8.52 -28.54 -21.50
C ASN A 65 7.57 -27.88 -20.48
N LYS A 66 8.03 -27.54 -19.28
CA LYS A 66 7.27 -26.74 -18.30
C LYS A 66 7.18 -25.26 -18.70
N TYR A 67 8.12 -24.79 -19.52
CA TYR A 67 8.28 -23.40 -19.90
C TYR A 67 7.67 -23.15 -21.27
N GLU A 68 7.08 -21.97 -21.43
CA GLU A 68 6.51 -21.56 -22.70
C GLU A 68 7.65 -21.14 -23.65
N SER A 69 7.56 -21.57 -24.91
CA SER A 69 8.54 -21.19 -25.92
C SER A 69 8.16 -19.86 -26.55
N LEU A 70 9.13 -18.97 -26.80
CA LEU A 70 8.86 -17.74 -27.52
C LEU A 70 8.42 -18.06 -28.96
N GLU A 71 7.17 -17.76 -29.30
CA GLU A 71 6.61 -17.93 -30.65
C GLU A 71 6.90 -16.70 -31.53
N ASN A 72 6.89 -16.89 -32.85
CA ASN A 72 7.05 -15.81 -33.86
C ASN A 72 8.25 -14.89 -33.62
N TYR A 73 9.37 -15.45 -33.16
CA TYR A 73 10.60 -14.72 -32.86
C TYR A 73 11.22 -14.07 -34.12
N ALA A 74 11.88 -12.93 -33.92
CA ALA A 74 12.54 -12.21 -34.99
C ALA A 74 13.83 -12.91 -35.41
N LYS A 75 14.08 -12.98 -36.73
CA LYS A 75 15.35 -13.45 -37.27
C LYS A 75 16.45 -12.43 -36.98
N LEU A 76 17.60 -12.89 -36.51
CA LEU A 76 18.77 -12.05 -36.23
C LEU A 76 19.36 -11.51 -37.55
N PRO A 77 19.43 -10.18 -37.75
CA PRO A 77 20.09 -9.57 -38.91
C PRO A 77 21.62 -9.65 -38.82
N ASP A 78 22.30 -9.79 -39.96
CA ASP A 78 23.76 -9.90 -40.03
C ASP A 78 24.49 -8.66 -39.51
N ASP A 79 23.94 -7.47 -39.74
CA ASP A 79 24.46 -6.19 -39.25
C ASP A 79 24.41 -6.10 -37.72
N PHE A 80 23.31 -6.54 -37.11
CA PHE A 80 23.19 -6.62 -35.65
C PHE A 80 24.20 -7.61 -35.06
N ASN A 81 24.40 -8.75 -35.72
CA ASN A 81 25.36 -9.76 -35.29
C ASN A 81 26.82 -9.26 -35.39
N LYS A 82 27.14 -8.51 -36.46
CA LYS A 82 28.45 -7.86 -36.65
C LYS A 82 28.70 -6.77 -35.60
N GLN A 83 27.69 -5.97 -35.25
CA GLN A 83 27.81 -4.92 -34.23
C GLN A 83 28.26 -5.46 -32.86
N LEU A 84 27.92 -6.72 -32.54
CA LEU A 84 28.27 -7.36 -31.28
C LEU A 84 29.60 -8.14 -31.30
N ASN A 85 30.28 -8.22 -32.45
CA ASN A 85 31.54 -8.96 -32.66
C ASN A 85 31.46 -10.46 -32.31
N SER A 86 30.43 -11.15 -32.82
CA SER A 86 30.24 -12.59 -32.66
C SER A 86 31.33 -13.39 -33.39
N THR A 87 32.07 -14.25 -32.68
CA THR A 87 33.11 -15.11 -33.28
C THR A 87 32.81 -16.60 -33.13
N LYS A 88 31.95 -16.97 -32.16
CA LYS A 88 31.57 -18.35 -31.86
C LYS A 88 30.08 -18.57 -32.10
N ILE A 89 29.70 -19.83 -32.30
CA ILE A 89 28.29 -20.19 -32.48
C ILE A 89 27.45 -19.87 -31.22
N ASN A 90 28.05 -19.94 -30.02
CA ASN A 90 27.36 -19.56 -28.78
C ASN A 90 27.05 -18.05 -28.76
N ASP A 91 27.98 -17.22 -29.21
CA ASP A 91 27.77 -15.77 -29.31
C ASP A 91 26.58 -15.44 -30.25
N GLU A 92 26.41 -16.21 -31.33
CA GLU A 92 25.27 -16.05 -32.26
C GLU A 92 23.92 -16.40 -31.59
N ILE A 93 23.91 -17.46 -30.76
CA ILE A 93 22.73 -17.88 -30.00
C ILE A 93 22.35 -16.81 -28.97
N ASP A 94 23.32 -16.29 -28.22
CA ASP A 94 23.12 -15.23 -27.25
C ASP A 94 22.58 -13.95 -27.92
N ASN A 95 23.13 -13.62 -29.10
CA ASN A 95 22.69 -12.47 -29.89
C ASN A 95 21.26 -12.63 -30.41
N LYS A 96 20.82 -13.86 -30.77
CA LYS A 96 19.42 -14.14 -31.14
C LYS A 96 18.49 -13.81 -29.98
N GLN A 97 18.86 -14.16 -28.75
CA GLN A 97 18.07 -13.85 -27.55
C GLN A 97 18.06 -12.34 -27.24
N LEU A 98 19.21 -11.68 -27.27
CA LEU A 98 19.33 -10.23 -27.10
C LEU A 98 18.51 -9.45 -28.12
N PHE A 99 18.44 -9.93 -29.36
CA PHE A 99 17.68 -9.27 -30.42
C PHE A 99 16.16 -9.29 -30.15
N GLN A 100 15.63 -10.34 -29.51
CA GLN A 100 14.22 -10.37 -29.11
C GLN A 100 13.90 -9.29 -28.09
N LEU A 101 14.83 -9.05 -27.15
CA LEU A 101 14.71 -7.97 -26.17
C LEU A 101 14.78 -6.59 -26.84
N TYR A 102 15.70 -6.43 -27.81
CA TYR A 102 15.84 -5.20 -28.60
C TYR A 102 14.56 -4.85 -29.37
N LYS A 103 13.89 -5.85 -29.96
CA LYS A 103 12.60 -5.69 -30.65
C LYS A 103 11.41 -5.48 -29.72
N GLY A 104 11.56 -5.69 -28.40
CA GLY A 104 10.47 -5.56 -27.44
C GLY A 104 9.51 -6.76 -27.43
N PHE A 105 9.93 -7.93 -27.92
CA PHE A 105 9.14 -9.16 -27.88
C PHE A 105 9.14 -9.81 -26.49
N VAL A 106 10.11 -9.44 -25.66
CA VAL A 106 10.20 -9.78 -24.23
C VAL A 106 10.49 -8.50 -23.46
N ASP A 107 10.08 -8.43 -22.20
CA ASP A 107 10.24 -7.23 -21.38
C ASP A 107 11.64 -7.21 -20.73
N TYR A 108 12.07 -8.38 -20.24
CA TYR A 108 13.36 -8.61 -19.59
C TYR A 108 14.04 -9.89 -20.12
N PHE A 109 15.37 -9.91 -20.10
CA PHE A 109 16.18 -11.09 -20.37
C PHE A 109 17.06 -11.39 -19.15
N ILE A 110 16.92 -12.60 -18.58
CA ILE A 110 17.66 -13.01 -17.39
C ILE A 110 18.82 -13.91 -17.78
N THR A 111 20.01 -13.53 -17.33
CA THR A 111 21.25 -14.26 -17.56
C THR A 111 22.30 -13.90 -16.50
N HIS A 112 23.14 -14.88 -16.14
CA HIS A 112 24.36 -14.66 -15.37
C HIS A 112 25.62 -14.55 -16.25
N ASP A 113 25.47 -14.54 -17.58
CA ASP A 113 26.59 -14.46 -18.52
C ASP A 113 27.11 -13.02 -18.70
N ASN A 114 28.35 -12.79 -18.27
CA ASN A 114 29.01 -11.49 -18.35
C ASN A 114 29.23 -10.97 -19.78
N GLY A 115 29.36 -11.87 -20.76
CA GLY A 115 29.45 -11.55 -22.18
C GLY A 115 28.16 -10.94 -22.70
N ILE A 116 27.01 -11.53 -22.35
CA ILE A 116 25.68 -11.01 -22.70
C ILE A 116 25.46 -9.64 -22.04
N HIS A 117 25.82 -9.49 -20.75
CA HIS A 117 25.78 -8.20 -20.03
C HIS A 117 26.68 -7.13 -20.64
N LYS A 118 27.83 -7.51 -21.21
CA LYS A 118 28.72 -6.58 -21.92
C LYS A 118 28.13 -6.17 -23.27
N ASN A 119 27.53 -7.11 -24.00
CA ASN A 119 26.89 -6.84 -25.28
C ASN A 119 25.64 -5.98 -25.13
N SER A 120 24.83 -6.18 -24.09
CA SER A 120 23.64 -5.37 -23.82
C SER A 120 23.96 -3.87 -23.61
N LYS A 121 25.13 -3.56 -23.05
CA LYS A 121 25.61 -2.17 -22.90
C LYS A 121 25.87 -1.49 -24.25
N LYS A 122 26.37 -2.23 -25.25
CA LYS A 122 26.64 -1.68 -26.60
C LYS A 122 25.37 -1.25 -27.32
N ILE A 123 24.24 -1.89 -27.01
CA ILE A 123 22.91 -1.64 -27.61
C ILE A 123 21.94 -0.92 -26.66
N ASN A 124 22.46 -0.35 -25.57
CA ASN A 124 21.70 0.41 -24.57
C ASN A 124 20.52 -0.36 -23.92
N LEU A 125 20.67 -1.67 -23.74
CA LEU A 125 19.66 -2.54 -23.10
C LEU A 125 20.07 -3.03 -21.70
N LYS A 126 21.11 -2.46 -21.09
CA LYS A 126 21.62 -2.87 -19.78
C LYS A 126 20.52 -3.00 -18.72
N ASN A 127 19.56 -2.06 -18.68
CA ASN A 127 18.50 -2.05 -17.66
C ASN A 127 17.42 -3.12 -17.88
N ARG A 128 17.51 -3.90 -18.97
CA ARG A 128 16.56 -4.95 -19.34
C ARG A 128 17.22 -6.32 -19.46
N VAL A 129 18.55 -6.41 -19.33
CA VAL A 129 19.31 -7.65 -19.22
C VAL A 129 19.78 -7.76 -17.78
N LEU A 130 19.26 -8.72 -17.03
CA LEU A 130 19.33 -8.75 -15.57
C LEU A 130 19.87 -10.07 -15.06
N THR A 131 20.48 -10.06 -13.88
CA THR A 131 20.67 -11.30 -13.11
C THR A 131 19.36 -11.72 -12.43
N ILE A 132 19.31 -12.93 -11.87
CA ILE A 132 18.15 -13.37 -11.10
C ILE A 132 17.91 -12.49 -9.88
N GLU A 133 18.96 -12.05 -9.20
CA GLU A 133 18.86 -11.19 -8.02
C GLU A 133 18.25 -9.83 -8.37
N GLU A 134 18.69 -9.26 -9.49
CA GLU A 134 18.13 -8.00 -10.01
C GLU A 134 16.67 -8.16 -10.44
N MET A 135 16.34 -9.24 -11.16
CA MET A 135 14.97 -9.51 -11.55
C MET A 135 14.07 -9.79 -10.33
N LEU A 136 14.55 -10.56 -9.36
CA LEU A 136 13.82 -10.86 -8.13
C LEU A 136 13.46 -9.56 -7.41
N LYS A 137 14.40 -8.61 -7.32
CA LYS A 137 14.12 -7.30 -6.74
C LYS A 137 13.03 -6.55 -7.51
N ILE A 138 13.05 -6.57 -8.84
CA ILE A 138 11.98 -5.96 -9.67
C ILE A 138 10.63 -6.65 -9.43
N LEU A 139 10.61 -7.99 -9.41
CA LEU A 139 9.40 -8.76 -9.15
C LEU A 139 8.86 -8.49 -7.74
N GLU A 140 9.71 -8.45 -6.74
CA GLU A 140 9.32 -8.13 -5.37
C GLU A 140 8.81 -6.69 -5.27
N GLU A 141 9.47 -5.72 -5.89
CA GLU A 141 8.99 -4.33 -5.90
C GLU A 141 7.65 -4.17 -6.63
N LYS A 142 7.44 -4.93 -7.72
CA LYS A 142 6.24 -4.85 -8.56
C LYS A 142 5.06 -5.64 -8.02
N PHE A 143 5.29 -6.82 -7.46
CA PHE A 143 4.25 -7.78 -7.08
C PHE A 143 4.14 -8.04 -5.58
N THR A 144 5.08 -7.55 -4.77
CA THR A 144 4.85 -7.52 -3.32
C THR A 144 3.90 -6.37 -3.03
N PHE A 145 2.61 -6.62 -3.25
CA PHE A 145 1.56 -5.75 -2.76
C PHE A 145 1.70 -5.68 -1.24
N ARG A 146 2.00 -4.49 -0.75
CA ARG A 146 2.12 -4.27 0.69
C ARG A 146 0.72 -4.33 1.29
N ILE A 147 0.48 -5.39 2.05
CA ILE A 147 -0.65 -5.46 2.95
C ILE A 147 -0.41 -4.39 4.02
N PRO A 148 -1.32 -3.41 4.16
CA PRO A 148 -1.20 -2.38 5.19
C PRO A 148 -1.11 -3.02 6.57
N THR A 149 -0.05 -2.76 7.33
CA THR A 149 0.07 -3.24 8.70
C THR A 149 -0.35 -2.15 9.68
N HIS A 150 -0.69 -2.54 10.91
CA HIS A 150 -0.92 -1.61 11.99
C HIS A 150 -0.52 -2.28 13.32
N PRO A 151 0.04 -1.58 14.31
CA PRO A 151 0.58 -2.21 15.52
C PRO A 151 -0.44 -3.05 16.30
N ILE A 152 -1.68 -2.57 16.41
CA ILE A 152 -2.75 -3.26 17.14
C ILE A 152 -3.60 -4.21 16.28
N LEU A 153 -3.46 -4.20 14.95
CA LEU A 153 -4.27 -5.05 14.08
C LEU A 153 -3.43 -6.21 13.56
N GLN A 154 -3.97 -7.41 13.67
CA GLN A 154 -3.41 -8.60 13.05
C GLN A 154 -4.09 -8.80 11.70
N GLU A 155 -3.31 -8.76 10.61
CA GLU A 155 -3.77 -9.22 9.31
C GLU A 155 -3.45 -10.71 9.18
N GLN A 156 -4.46 -11.51 8.88
CA GLN A 156 -4.32 -12.96 8.84
C GLN A 156 -5.40 -13.62 7.97
N SER A 157 -5.29 -14.94 7.78
CA SER A 157 -6.41 -15.70 7.23
C SER A 157 -7.55 -15.73 8.23
N ILE A 158 -8.78 -15.72 7.73
CA ILE A 158 -9.95 -15.97 8.57
C ILE A 158 -9.90 -17.36 9.25
N ARG A 159 -9.18 -18.31 8.66
CA ARG A 159 -8.95 -19.66 9.22
C ARG A 159 -8.20 -19.62 10.54
N ASP A 160 -7.33 -18.63 10.71
CA ASP A 160 -6.46 -18.53 11.89
C ASP A 160 -7.26 -18.15 13.15
N ILE A 161 -8.48 -17.63 12.98
CA ILE A 161 -9.38 -17.22 14.08
C ILE A 161 -10.68 -18.03 14.13
N GLU A 162 -10.76 -19.14 13.40
CA GLU A 162 -11.95 -20.00 13.33
C GLU A 162 -12.37 -20.49 14.73
N TYR A 163 -11.40 -20.75 15.60
CA TYR A 163 -11.62 -21.14 16.99
C TYR A 163 -12.41 -20.10 17.83
N LEU A 164 -12.49 -18.84 17.38
CA LEU A 164 -13.25 -17.76 18.02
C LEU A 164 -14.66 -17.59 17.43
N PHE A 165 -15.05 -18.34 16.39
CA PHE A 165 -16.35 -18.16 15.75
C PHE A 165 -17.50 -18.40 16.71
N SER A 166 -17.41 -19.38 17.62
CA SER A 166 -18.44 -19.66 18.63
C SER A 166 -18.58 -18.58 19.71
N SER A 167 -17.70 -17.57 19.74
CA SER A 167 -17.78 -16.48 20.72
C SER A 167 -19.04 -15.63 20.54
N SER A 168 -19.45 -15.00 21.65
CA SER A 168 -20.61 -14.08 21.70
C SER A 168 -20.42 -12.82 20.87
N PHE A 169 -19.17 -12.52 20.46
CA PHE A 169 -18.87 -11.43 19.55
C PHE A 169 -19.77 -11.49 18.31
N PHE A 170 -19.99 -12.67 17.72
CA PHE A 170 -20.78 -12.82 16.49
C PHE A 170 -22.30 -12.87 16.68
N ASP A 171 -22.82 -12.89 17.91
CA ASP A 171 -24.26 -13.12 18.17
C ASP A 171 -25.15 -12.05 17.54
N SER A 172 -24.74 -10.78 17.60
CA SER A 172 -25.46 -9.69 16.90
C SER A 172 -25.56 -9.90 15.39
N LEU A 173 -24.56 -10.53 14.75
CA LEU A 173 -24.61 -10.83 13.31
C LEU A 173 -25.48 -12.06 13.03
N ARG A 174 -25.45 -13.07 13.91
CA ARG A 174 -26.38 -14.22 13.84
C ARG A 174 -27.83 -13.79 13.96
N ASN A 175 -28.13 -12.87 14.87
CA ASN A 175 -29.47 -12.31 15.03
C ASN A 175 -29.91 -11.53 13.78
N ASP A 176 -28.98 -10.88 13.08
CA ASP A 176 -29.28 -10.07 11.90
C ASP A 176 -29.43 -10.88 10.62
N TYR A 177 -28.66 -11.97 10.45
CA TYR A 177 -28.59 -12.73 9.20
C TYR A 177 -29.17 -14.16 9.31
N GLY A 178 -29.59 -14.57 10.51
CA GLY A 178 -29.95 -15.95 10.85
C GLY A 178 -28.71 -16.76 11.25
N THR A 179 -28.80 -17.50 12.36
CA THR A 179 -27.69 -18.25 12.94
C THR A 179 -27.05 -19.22 11.94
N ASP A 180 -27.84 -20.10 11.32
CA ASP A 180 -27.33 -21.12 10.40
C ASP A 180 -26.75 -20.46 9.14
N SER A 181 -27.48 -19.52 8.55
CA SER A 181 -27.04 -18.80 7.34
C SER A 181 -25.75 -18.00 7.56
N PHE A 182 -25.58 -17.41 8.75
CA PHE A 182 -24.35 -16.66 9.08
C PHE A 182 -23.17 -17.60 9.34
N ASN A 183 -23.39 -18.72 10.04
CA ASN A 183 -22.33 -19.71 10.28
C ASN A 183 -21.89 -20.37 8.97
N ASP A 184 -22.82 -20.75 8.08
CA ASP A 184 -22.51 -21.26 6.74
C ASP A 184 -21.69 -20.26 5.91
N TRP A 185 -21.99 -18.97 6.06
CA TRP A 185 -21.24 -17.91 5.41
C TRP A 185 -19.81 -17.77 5.97
N LEU A 186 -19.62 -17.94 7.29
CA LEU A 186 -18.28 -17.97 7.90
C LEU A 186 -17.47 -19.18 7.39
N GLU A 187 -18.08 -20.36 7.31
CA GLU A 187 -17.45 -21.56 6.76
C GLU A 187 -17.06 -21.39 5.29
N LYS A 188 -17.90 -20.70 4.52
CA LYS A 188 -17.54 -20.30 3.15
C LYS A 188 -16.33 -19.37 3.14
N CYS A 189 -16.22 -18.43 4.08
CA CYS A 189 -15.06 -17.56 4.20
C CYS A 189 -13.77 -18.35 4.51
N VAL A 190 -13.85 -19.34 5.40
CA VAL A 190 -12.77 -20.29 5.75
C VAL A 190 -12.36 -21.08 4.52
N THR A 191 -13.31 -21.73 3.85
CA THR A 191 -13.07 -22.53 2.63
C THR A 191 -12.35 -21.70 1.56
N GLN A 192 -12.79 -20.45 1.36
CA GLN A 192 -12.19 -19.51 0.40
C GLN A 192 -10.90 -18.84 0.87
N ASN A 193 -10.42 -19.13 2.08
CA ASN A 193 -9.23 -18.51 2.68
C ASN A 193 -9.28 -16.98 2.68
N ARG A 194 -10.45 -16.40 2.96
CA ARG A 194 -10.60 -14.94 2.97
C ARG A 194 -9.65 -14.31 3.99
N LYS A 195 -9.25 -13.08 3.70
CA LYS A 195 -8.36 -12.31 4.57
C LYS A 195 -9.16 -11.43 5.51
N CYS A 196 -8.61 -11.22 6.69
CA CYS A 196 -9.21 -10.33 7.67
C CYS A 196 -8.16 -9.52 8.43
N TYR A 197 -8.57 -8.36 8.89
CA TYR A 197 -7.93 -7.67 10.01
C TYR A 197 -8.71 -7.97 11.28
N SER A 198 -8.02 -8.29 12.36
CA SER A 198 -8.64 -8.50 13.67
C SER A 198 -7.88 -7.79 14.78
N LEU A 199 -8.61 -7.40 15.82
CA LEU A 199 -8.06 -7.02 17.11
C LEU A 199 -8.49 -8.07 18.13
N ILE A 200 -7.52 -8.77 18.71
CA ILE A 200 -7.73 -9.78 19.75
C ILE A 200 -7.01 -9.30 21.00
N VAL A 201 -7.75 -9.22 22.11
CA VAL A 201 -7.23 -8.78 23.42
C VAL A 201 -7.60 -9.86 24.44
N GLU A 202 -6.60 -10.41 25.14
CA GLU A 202 -6.81 -11.50 26.11
C GLU A 202 -7.63 -12.67 25.54
N ASN A 203 -7.31 -13.07 24.30
CA ASN A 203 -8.02 -14.10 23.54
C ASN A 203 -9.51 -13.81 23.21
N ASN A 204 -9.96 -12.56 23.40
CA ASN A 204 -11.28 -12.10 23.01
C ASN A 204 -11.21 -11.25 21.74
N LEU A 205 -12.05 -11.58 20.75
CA LEU A 205 -12.17 -10.80 19.53
C LEU A 205 -12.91 -9.49 19.81
N GLN A 206 -12.24 -8.36 19.63
CA GLN A 206 -12.77 -7.00 19.90
C GLN A 206 -13.23 -6.31 18.61
N ALA A 207 -12.61 -6.62 17.48
CA ALA A 207 -12.99 -6.10 16.19
C ALA A 207 -12.51 -7.01 15.06
N ILE A 208 -13.27 -7.02 13.97
CA ILE A 208 -12.94 -7.75 12.76
C ILE A 208 -13.37 -6.97 11.51
N LEU A 209 -12.52 -7.01 10.49
CA LEU A 209 -12.85 -6.65 9.13
C LEU A 209 -12.48 -7.81 8.21
N ILE A 210 -13.46 -8.41 7.55
CA ILE A 210 -13.26 -9.44 6.54
C ILE A 210 -13.38 -8.79 5.17
N TYR A 211 -12.42 -9.01 4.29
CA TYR A 211 -12.41 -8.42 2.95
C TYR A 211 -12.08 -9.45 1.86
N ASN A 212 -12.51 -9.15 0.64
CA ASN A 212 -12.21 -9.97 -0.53
C ASN A 212 -12.15 -9.09 -1.80
N VAL A 213 -11.29 -9.47 -2.74
CA VAL A 213 -11.32 -8.89 -4.10
C VAL A 213 -12.35 -9.67 -4.90
N GLU A 214 -13.37 -8.99 -5.40
CA GLU A 214 -14.39 -9.57 -6.27
C GLU A 214 -14.10 -9.19 -7.73
N LYS A 215 -14.22 -10.18 -8.63
CA LYS A 215 -14.14 -9.93 -10.08
C LYS A 215 -15.43 -9.30 -10.58
N ILE A 216 -15.39 -8.76 -11.80
CA ILE A 216 -16.56 -8.16 -12.48
C ILE A 216 -17.80 -9.06 -12.43
N LYS A 217 -17.62 -10.36 -12.67
CA LYS A 217 -18.70 -11.36 -12.64
C LYS A 217 -19.28 -11.61 -11.24
N ASP A 218 -18.52 -11.31 -10.19
CA ASP A 218 -18.89 -11.60 -8.80
C ASP A 218 -19.58 -10.39 -8.15
N HIS A 219 -19.15 -9.17 -8.49
CA HIS A 219 -19.76 -7.96 -7.94
C HIS A 219 -20.90 -7.44 -8.82
N LYS A 220 -22.10 -7.28 -8.25
CA LYS A 220 -23.28 -6.76 -8.98
C LYS A 220 -23.33 -5.22 -9.01
N LEU A 221 -22.17 -4.55 -9.02
CA LEU A 221 -22.07 -3.09 -8.93
C LEU A 221 -22.58 -2.41 -10.21
N PRO A 222 -23.45 -1.38 -10.10
CA PRO A 222 -23.98 -0.70 -11.27
C PRO A 222 -22.89 0.13 -11.97
N ASN A 223 -22.80 0.00 -13.31
CA ASN A 223 -21.88 0.78 -14.16
C ASN A 223 -20.39 0.67 -13.77
N ILE A 224 -19.98 -0.42 -13.12
CA ILE A 224 -18.59 -0.69 -12.76
C ILE A 224 -18.18 -2.02 -13.42
N PHE A 225 -17.21 -1.93 -14.32
CA PHE A 225 -16.71 -3.05 -15.14
C PHE A 225 -15.23 -3.36 -14.84
N GLU A 226 -14.84 -3.23 -13.58
CA GLU A 226 -13.47 -3.43 -13.09
C GLU A 226 -13.52 -4.12 -11.73
N ASP A 227 -12.53 -4.94 -11.40
CA ASP A 227 -12.43 -5.61 -10.08
C ASP A 227 -12.61 -4.61 -8.92
N ALA A 228 -13.26 -5.07 -7.86
CA ALA A 228 -13.58 -4.24 -6.69
C ALA A 228 -13.18 -4.92 -5.38
N LEU A 229 -12.71 -4.13 -4.41
CA LEU A 229 -12.48 -4.59 -3.06
C LEU A 229 -13.79 -4.50 -2.28
N LYS A 230 -14.26 -5.64 -1.76
CA LYS A 230 -15.42 -5.70 -0.90
C LYS A 230 -14.99 -5.82 0.55
N ILE A 231 -15.55 -4.96 1.40
CA ILE A 231 -15.60 -5.21 2.84
C ILE A 231 -16.81 -6.11 3.07
N CYS A 232 -16.56 -7.38 3.31
CA CYS A 232 -17.58 -8.40 3.45
C CYS A 232 -18.29 -8.30 4.81
N THR A 233 -17.51 -8.05 5.86
CA THR A 233 -18.02 -7.79 7.23
C THR A 233 -17.11 -6.76 7.88
N LEU A 234 -17.71 -5.74 8.50
CA LEU A 234 -17.04 -4.81 9.39
C LEU A 234 -17.78 -4.83 10.70
N LYS A 235 -17.13 -5.33 11.75
CA LYS A 235 -17.71 -5.36 13.08
C LYS A 235 -16.71 -4.89 14.11
N VAL A 236 -17.18 -3.96 14.92
CA VAL A 236 -16.48 -3.36 16.05
C VAL A 236 -17.44 -3.39 17.24
N ASP A 237 -16.90 -3.31 18.45
CA ASP A 237 -17.71 -3.06 19.63
C ASP A 237 -18.49 -1.73 19.51
N ASN A 238 -19.67 -1.59 20.12
CA ASN A 238 -20.56 -0.42 19.98
C ASN A 238 -20.12 0.82 20.80
N THR A 239 -18.90 0.82 21.33
CA THR A 239 -18.32 1.91 22.11
C THR A 239 -17.73 3.02 21.23
N ALA A 240 -17.38 4.17 21.84
CA ALA A 240 -16.64 5.24 21.16
C ALA A 240 -15.30 4.74 20.58
N PHE A 241 -14.75 3.70 21.19
CA PHE A 241 -13.60 2.94 20.73
C PHE A 241 -13.87 2.26 19.38
N GLY A 242 -15.03 1.62 19.20
CA GLY A 242 -15.40 0.98 17.94
C GLY A 242 -15.47 1.94 16.75
N ILE A 243 -15.94 3.17 16.95
CA ILE A 243 -15.97 4.19 15.88
C ILE A 243 -14.56 4.48 15.35
N LYS A 244 -13.57 4.57 16.25
CA LYS A 244 -12.17 4.84 15.89
C LYS A 244 -11.55 3.65 15.16
N LEU A 245 -11.87 2.42 15.59
CA LEU A 245 -11.46 1.21 14.87
C LEU A 245 -12.10 1.13 13.48
N GLY A 246 -13.35 1.59 13.33
CA GLY A 246 -13.98 1.75 12.02
C GLY A 246 -13.20 2.68 11.09
N GLU A 247 -12.75 3.84 11.60
CA GLU A 247 -11.87 4.75 10.82
C GLU A 247 -10.53 4.08 10.45
N LEU A 248 -9.90 3.36 11.38
CA LEU A 248 -8.65 2.64 11.13
C LEU A 248 -8.84 1.58 10.04
N PHE A 249 -9.90 0.78 10.12
CA PHE A 249 -10.23 -0.23 9.13
C PHE A 249 -10.44 0.36 7.74
N LEU A 250 -11.19 1.47 7.63
CA LEU A 250 -11.35 2.17 6.36
C LEU A 250 -10.01 2.68 5.82
N ASN A 251 -9.15 3.25 6.68
CA ASN A 251 -7.81 3.68 6.29
C ASN A 251 -7.00 2.52 5.69
N LYS A 252 -7.01 1.35 6.33
CA LYS A 252 -6.31 0.16 5.82
C LYS A 252 -6.91 -0.34 4.50
N MET A 253 -8.22 -0.28 4.32
CA MET A 253 -8.84 -0.65 3.05
C MET A 253 -8.53 0.34 1.93
N PHE A 254 -8.45 1.64 2.22
CA PHE A 254 -7.99 2.63 1.25
C PHE A 254 -6.53 2.38 0.85
N GLU A 255 -5.64 2.19 1.83
CA GLU A 255 -4.23 1.91 1.58
C GLU A 255 -4.05 0.61 0.77
N LEU A 256 -4.84 -0.43 1.06
CA LEU A 256 -4.84 -1.69 0.32
C LEU A 256 -5.29 -1.48 -1.13
N CYS A 257 -6.35 -0.71 -1.37
CA CYS A 257 -6.81 -0.37 -2.72
C CYS A 257 -5.74 0.39 -3.50
N ILE A 258 -5.10 1.41 -2.89
CA ILE A 258 -4.02 2.17 -3.52
C ILE A 258 -2.79 1.30 -3.81
N ASN A 259 -2.46 0.36 -2.91
CA ASN A 259 -1.34 -0.55 -3.13
C ASN A 259 -1.62 -1.58 -4.22
N ARG A 260 -2.87 -2.06 -4.34
CA ARG A 260 -3.28 -3.06 -5.35
C ARG A 260 -3.85 -2.46 -6.63
N GLU A 261 -3.88 -1.14 -6.77
CA GLU A 261 -4.49 -0.43 -7.90
C GLU A 261 -5.97 -0.78 -8.13
N ILE A 262 -6.69 -1.12 -7.05
CA ILE A 262 -8.13 -1.39 -7.09
C ILE A 262 -8.88 -0.07 -7.01
N LYS A 263 -9.71 0.20 -8.01
CA LYS A 263 -10.36 1.50 -8.19
C LYS A 263 -11.70 1.65 -7.46
N TYR A 264 -12.26 0.57 -6.91
CA TYR A 264 -13.54 0.63 -6.19
C TYR A 264 -13.46 -0.15 -4.89
N LEU A 265 -13.92 0.49 -3.82
CA LEU A 265 -14.13 -0.12 -2.52
C LEU A 265 -15.62 -0.05 -2.19
N TYR A 266 -16.21 -1.15 -1.75
CA TYR A 266 -17.63 -1.15 -1.42
C TYR A 266 -17.99 -2.11 -0.29
N LEU A 267 -19.18 -1.91 0.25
CA LEU A 267 -19.82 -2.78 1.22
C LEU A 267 -21.33 -2.64 1.17
N THR A 268 -22.02 -3.61 1.76
CA THR A 268 -23.45 -3.51 2.02
C THR A 268 -23.70 -3.31 3.51
N VAL A 269 -24.75 -2.54 3.83
CA VAL A 269 -25.04 -2.11 5.20
C VAL A 269 -26.54 -1.99 5.39
N TYR A 270 -27.06 -2.58 6.46
CA TYR A 270 -28.45 -2.41 6.85
C TYR A 270 -28.76 -0.96 7.21
N LYS A 271 -29.95 -0.47 6.83
CA LYS A 271 -30.38 0.92 7.08
C LYS A 271 -30.32 1.33 8.56
N LYS A 272 -30.46 0.38 9.49
CA LYS A 272 -30.34 0.58 10.94
C LYS A 272 -28.93 0.96 11.41
N GLN A 273 -27.88 0.68 10.64
CA GLN A 273 -26.49 0.98 11.01
C GLN A 273 -26.11 2.43 10.69
N VAL A 274 -26.85 3.38 11.28
CA VAL A 274 -26.75 4.82 11.00
C VAL A 274 -25.33 5.36 11.20
N HIS A 275 -24.61 4.87 12.21
CA HIS A 275 -23.27 5.36 12.51
C HIS A 275 -22.25 5.00 11.42
N LEU A 276 -22.29 3.75 10.95
CA LEU A 276 -21.42 3.27 9.87
C LEU A 276 -21.75 4.01 8.57
N ILE A 277 -23.03 4.17 8.24
CA ILE A 277 -23.45 4.92 7.04
C ILE A 277 -22.92 6.35 7.08
N ARG A 278 -23.03 7.04 8.23
CA ARG A 278 -22.50 8.39 8.38
C ARG A 278 -20.97 8.45 8.22
N LEU A 279 -20.26 7.47 8.77
CA LEU A 279 -18.81 7.35 8.62
C LEU A 279 -18.41 7.17 7.15
N LEU A 280 -19.10 6.30 6.43
CA LEU A 280 -18.87 6.04 5.01
C LEU A 280 -19.17 7.29 4.16
N LYS A 281 -20.31 7.95 4.39
CA LYS A 281 -20.65 9.22 3.70
C LYS A 281 -19.61 10.31 3.96
N LYS A 282 -19.10 10.44 5.20
CA LYS A 282 -18.01 11.36 5.54
C LYS A 282 -16.76 11.13 4.68
N PHE A 283 -16.41 9.87 4.39
CA PHE A 283 -15.29 9.51 3.51
C PHE A 283 -15.67 9.37 2.04
N GLY A 284 -16.80 9.94 1.62
CA GLY A 284 -17.18 10.05 0.21
C GLY A 284 -17.71 8.76 -0.42
N PHE A 285 -18.22 7.82 0.37
CA PHE A 285 -19.02 6.73 -0.18
C PHE A 285 -20.39 7.27 -0.61
N TYR A 286 -20.84 6.91 -1.81
CA TYR A 286 -22.19 7.15 -2.28
C TYR A 286 -23.06 5.90 -2.10
N GLU A 287 -24.36 6.10 -1.95
CA GLU A 287 -25.31 5.02 -1.68
C GLU A 287 -26.07 4.59 -2.93
N SER A 288 -26.40 3.31 -3.00
CA SER A 288 -27.32 2.74 -3.97
C SER A 288 -28.19 1.70 -3.26
N GLU A 289 -29.46 1.60 -3.64
CA GLU A 289 -30.32 0.54 -3.10
C GLU A 289 -29.83 -0.84 -3.55
N PHE A 290 -29.94 -1.81 -2.65
CA PHE A 290 -29.58 -3.19 -2.88
C PHE A 290 -30.53 -4.11 -2.13
N ILE A 291 -30.96 -5.18 -2.80
CA ILE A 291 -31.73 -6.26 -2.18
C ILE A 291 -30.77 -7.44 -2.07
N ASN A 292 -30.56 -7.90 -0.84
CA ASN A 292 -29.67 -9.02 -0.57
C ASN A 292 -30.31 -10.36 -0.99
N SER A 293 -29.56 -11.46 -0.89
CA SER A 293 -30.06 -12.79 -1.28
C SER A 293 -31.25 -13.30 -0.45
N GLN A 294 -31.51 -12.68 0.71
CA GLN A 294 -32.64 -12.99 1.58
C GLN A 294 -33.86 -12.10 1.30
N GLY A 295 -33.79 -11.22 0.29
CA GLY A 295 -34.87 -10.28 -0.04
C GLY A 295 -34.92 -9.04 0.86
N LEU A 296 -33.92 -8.82 1.72
CA LEU A 296 -33.86 -7.67 2.62
C LEU A 296 -33.22 -6.47 1.92
N SER A 297 -33.74 -5.27 2.21
CA SER A 297 -33.22 -4.00 1.69
C SER A 297 -32.02 -3.52 2.51
N GLU A 298 -30.91 -3.31 1.82
CA GLU A 298 -29.66 -2.78 2.33
C GLU A 298 -29.23 -1.57 1.48
N TYR A 299 -28.39 -0.70 2.05
CA TYR A 299 -27.62 0.22 1.24
C TYR A 299 -26.34 -0.47 0.78
N ARG A 300 -26.03 -0.30 -0.49
CA ARG A 300 -24.72 -0.57 -1.03
C ARG A 300 -23.95 0.73 -1.12
N MET A 301 -22.93 0.83 -0.29
CA MET A 301 -22.07 2.00 -0.15
C MET A 301 -20.83 1.79 -0.99
N ILE A 302 -20.57 2.69 -1.93
CA ILE A 302 -19.50 2.56 -2.91
C ILE A 302 -18.58 3.78 -2.84
N LYS A 303 -17.27 3.55 -2.80
CA LYS A 303 -16.23 4.58 -2.89
C LYS A 303 -15.49 4.42 -4.21
N CYS A 304 -15.48 5.48 -5.00
CA CYS A 304 -14.61 5.60 -6.16
C CYS A 304 -13.20 5.98 -5.70
N LEU A 305 -12.22 5.17 -6.10
CA LEU A 305 -10.79 5.40 -5.94
C LEU A 305 -10.07 5.55 -7.29
N ASP A 306 -10.82 5.64 -8.38
CA ASP A 306 -10.31 6.00 -9.70
C ASP A 306 -10.01 7.50 -9.77
N LYS A 307 -8.73 7.88 -9.73
CA LYS A 307 -8.32 9.29 -9.78
C LYS A 307 -8.81 10.02 -11.03
N GLU A 308 -8.96 9.32 -12.15
CA GLU A 308 -9.40 9.93 -13.42
C GLU A 308 -10.89 10.31 -13.39
N LYS A 309 -11.66 9.71 -12.48
CA LYS A 309 -13.09 9.97 -12.30
C LYS A 309 -13.39 10.91 -11.13
N ILE A 310 -12.37 11.32 -10.37
CA ILE A 310 -12.53 12.18 -9.20
C ILE A 310 -12.20 13.62 -9.59
N ASN A 311 -13.25 14.44 -9.67
CA ASN A 311 -13.11 15.88 -9.89
C ASN A 311 -13.32 16.62 -8.57
N ILE A 312 -12.25 17.23 -8.05
CA ILE A 312 -12.29 18.06 -6.85
C ILE A 312 -11.70 19.44 -7.15
N VAL A 313 -12.36 20.49 -6.63
CA VAL A 313 -11.89 21.88 -6.75
C VAL A 313 -11.18 22.36 -5.48
N GLU A 314 -11.37 21.63 -4.38
CA GLU A 314 -10.77 21.90 -3.08
C GLU A 314 -10.53 20.60 -2.32
N ASN A 315 -9.69 20.69 -1.29
CA ASN A 315 -9.31 19.57 -0.46
C ASN A 315 -10.36 19.23 0.61
N ASN A 316 -11.41 18.52 0.22
CA ASN A 316 -12.45 18.04 1.14
C ASN A 316 -12.18 16.62 1.68
N ILE A 317 -12.69 16.33 2.87
CA ILE A 317 -12.55 15.03 3.53
C ILE A 317 -13.11 13.86 2.72
N SER A 318 -14.16 14.10 1.92
CA SER A 318 -14.75 13.10 1.03
C SER A 318 -13.82 12.65 -0.10
N ALA A 319 -12.74 13.41 -0.38
CA ALA A 319 -11.73 13.05 -1.37
C ALA A 319 -10.68 12.07 -0.82
N HIS A 320 -10.61 11.87 0.51
CA HIS A 320 -9.66 10.95 1.13
C HIS A 320 -9.77 9.54 0.49
N PRO A 321 -8.64 8.86 0.20
CA PRO A 321 -7.27 9.20 0.60
C PRO A 321 -6.55 10.22 -0.30
N PHE A 322 -7.19 10.73 -1.35
CA PHE A 322 -6.56 11.69 -2.25
C PHE A 322 -6.53 13.12 -1.70
N TYR A 323 -5.67 13.93 -2.30
CA TYR A 323 -5.66 15.37 -2.10
C TYR A 323 -5.34 16.09 -3.41
N LEU A 324 -5.97 17.26 -3.57
CA LEU A 324 -5.66 18.21 -4.62
C LEU A 324 -4.33 18.88 -4.30
N ASN A 325 -3.48 19.02 -5.31
CA ASN A 325 -2.25 19.79 -5.23
C ASN A 325 -2.09 20.66 -6.49
N ASN A 326 -2.30 21.97 -6.31
CA ASN A 326 -2.01 22.97 -7.32
C ASN A 326 -1.29 24.17 -6.68
N SER A 327 -0.91 25.16 -7.49
CA SER A 327 -0.16 26.34 -7.06
C SER A 327 -0.90 27.26 -6.08
N LYS A 328 -2.22 27.13 -5.94
CA LYS A 328 -3.02 27.91 -4.98
C LYS A 328 -3.00 27.30 -3.58
N ILE A 329 -2.79 25.99 -3.48
CA ILE A 329 -2.77 25.26 -2.20
C ILE A 329 -1.41 25.44 -1.55
N LYS A 330 -1.38 25.94 -0.32
CA LYS A 330 -0.12 26.17 0.39
C LYS A 330 0.35 24.91 1.07
N LYS A 331 1.66 24.87 1.32
CA LYS A 331 2.35 23.74 1.94
C LYS A 331 3.03 24.21 3.21
N TYR A 332 2.82 23.51 4.31
CA TYR A 332 3.40 23.86 5.61
C TYR A 332 4.14 22.68 6.21
N VAL A 333 5.34 22.95 6.73
CA VAL A 333 6.11 21.99 7.53
C VAL A 333 5.90 22.31 9.01
N ILE A 334 5.45 21.32 9.76
CA ILE A 334 5.12 21.39 11.19
C ILE A 334 6.14 20.55 11.97
N PRO A 335 6.90 21.13 12.91
CA PRO A 335 7.79 20.36 13.76
C PRO A 335 7.00 19.55 14.79
N ILE A 336 7.43 18.33 15.04
CA ILE A 336 6.94 17.47 16.11
C ILE A 336 8.12 16.88 16.89
N ARG A 337 7.98 16.79 18.21
CA ARG A 337 8.99 16.15 19.06
C ARG A 337 8.82 14.62 18.98
N PRO A 338 9.90 13.82 18.96
CA PRO A 338 9.83 12.36 18.83
C PRO A 338 8.85 11.68 19.80
N GLU A 339 8.79 12.14 21.04
CA GLU A 339 7.88 11.63 22.07
C GLU A 339 6.40 11.76 21.70
N PHE A 340 6.02 12.81 20.95
CA PHE A 340 4.65 12.99 20.46
C PHE A 340 4.43 12.34 19.09
N TYR A 341 5.51 12.14 18.32
CA TYR A 341 5.45 11.49 17.01
C TYR A 341 4.88 10.08 17.13
N GLY A 342 5.45 9.27 18.03
CA GLY A 342 5.04 7.88 18.23
C GLY A 342 3.59 7.74 18.66
N THR A 343 3.04 8.74 19.35
CA THR A 343 1.64 8.75 19.80
C THR A 343 0.67 9.15 18.69
N LEU A 344 1.03 10.17 17.89
CA LEU A 344 0.15 10.69 16.84
C LEU A 344 0.18 9.83 15.55
N PHE A 345 1.33 9.22 15.25
CA PHE A 345 1.61 8.56 13.98
C PHE A 345 1.97 7.08 14.15
N LYS A 346 0.97 6.26 14.48
CA LYS A 346 1.12 4.83 14.83
C LYS A 346 1.63 3.95 13.68
N ASP A 347 1.32 4.33 12.44
CA ASP A 347 1.81 3.67 11.23
C ASP A 347 3.18 4.20 10.75
N GLY A 348 3.73 5.22 11.40
CA GLY A 348 5.00 5.84 11.02
C GLY A 348 6.20 4.96 11.39
N LYS A 349 7.24 4.97 10.54
CA LYS A 349 8.43 4.10 10.72
C LYS A 349 9.41 4.63 11.76
N LEU A 350 9.23 5.87 12.20
CA LEU A 350 10.14 6.57 13.12
C LEU A 350 9.81 6.32 14.60
N ARG A 351 8.76 5.56 14.90
CA ARG A 351 8.43 5.16 16.27
C ARG A 351 9.15 3.87 16.62
N THR A 352 9.55 3.75 17.88
CA THR A 352 9.96 2.46 18.45
C THR A 352 8.71 1.69 18.87
N PRO A 353 8.57 0.40 18.52
CA PRO A 353 7.52 -0.46 19.06
C PRO A 353 7.58 -0.48 20.59
N THR A 354 6.44 -0.44 21.26
CA THR A 354 6.37 -0.50 22.73
C THR A 354 5.70 -1.78 23.19
N LEU A 355 5.99 -2.23 24.41
CA LEU A 355 5.30 -3.37 25.04
C LEU A 355 3.78 -3.12 25.20
N PHE A 356 3.37 -1.86 25.16
CA PHE A 356 1.97 -1.44 25.21
C PHE A 356 1.26 -1.51 23.85
N ASP A 357 1.98 -1.74 22.74
CA ASP A 357 1.36 -2.03 21.44
C ASP A 357 0.48 -3.30 21.51
N THR A 358 0.73 -4.17 22.49
CA THR A 358 0.02 -5.44 22.73
C THR A 358 -0.79 -5.46 24.03
N ALA A 359 -0.84 -4.37 24.81
CA ALA A 359 -1.45 -4.35 26.13
C ALA A 359 -2.95 -3.95 26.09
N PRO A 360 -3.83 -4.61 26.89
CA PRO A 360 -5.28 -4.35 26.94
C PRO A 360 -5.66 -2.91 27.33
N ASP A 361 -4.90 -2.31 28.24
CA ASP A 361 -5.23 -1.02 28.88
C ASP A 361 -4.89 0.20 28.03
N SER A 362 -4.43 0.01 26.80
CA SER A 362 -3.84 1.08 26.01
C SER A 362 -4.87 1.94 25.23
N LEU A 363 -5.97 2.31 25.89
CA LEU A 363 -7.02 3.20 25.34
C LEU A 363 -6.45 4.51 24.75
N ASN A 364 -5.32 5.00 25.29
CA ASN A 364 -4.58 6.16 24.79
C ASN A 364 -3.81 5.88 23.49
N GLU A 365 -3.26 4.68 23.29
CA GLU A 365 -2.59 4.28 22.04
C GLU A 365 -3.58 4.21 20.87
N ILE A 366 -4.86 3.92 21.15
CA ILE A 366 -5.88 3.77 20.11
C ILE A 366 -6.32 5.11 19.51
N GLN A 367 -6.24 6.20 20.27
CA GLN A 367 -6.70 7.51 19.79
C GLN A 367 -5.83 8.01 18.62
N GLY A 368 -4.57 7.56 18.57
CA GLY A 368 -3.63 7.75 17.47
C GLY A 368 -3.94 6.96 16.19
N ASN A 369 -4.98 6.13 16.15
CA ASN A 369 -5.27 5.23 15.02
C ASN A 369 -6.31 5.79 14.04
N THR A 370 -6.84 6.97 14.32
CA THR A 370 -7.84 7.64 13.48
C THR A 370 -7.20 8.30 12.25
N ILE A 371 -7.97 8.42 11.17
CA ILE A 371 -7.58 9.22 9.99
C ILE A 371 -7.50 10.69 10.39
N ILE A 372 -8.47 11.16 11.17
CA ILE A 372 -8.57 12.55 11.64
C ILE A 372 -7.86 12.72 12.98
N LYS A 373 -6.78 13.48 12.96
CA LYS A 373 -5.87 13.67 14.08
C LYS A 373 -5.90 15.11 14.59
N ALA A 374 -5.56 15.29 15.87
CA ALA A 374 -5.38 16.60 16.49
C ALA A 374 -3.90 16.82 16.84
N TYR A 375 -3.31 17.87 16.28
CA TYR A 375 -2.00 18.37 16.68
C TYR A 375 -2.19 19.61 17.56
N ILE A 376 -1.66 19.57 18.78
CA ILE A 376 -1.82 20.63 19.78
C ILE A 376 -0.46 21.27 20.02
N SER A 377 -0.42 22.61 20.01
CA SER A 377 0.80 23.38 20.25
C SER A 377 0.47 24.74 20.85
N ASN A 378 1.47 25.57 21.15
CA ASN A 378 1.30 26.98 21.48
C ASN A 378 1.71 27.91 20.31
N SER A 379 1.75 27.39 19.08
CA SER A 379 2.12 28.15 17.89
C SER A 379 1.14 29.29 17.63
N LYS A 380 1.65 30.50 17.41
CA LYS A 380 0.82 31.68 17.06
C LYS A 380 0.61 31.84 15.54
N ASN A 381 1.06 30.89 14.73
CA ASN A 381 0.97 30.98 13.28
C ASN A 381 -0.48 30.72 12.80
N LYS A 382 -1.14 31.79 12.31
CA LYS A 382 -2.51 31.77 11.77
C LYS A 382 -2.57 31.63 10.25
N LYS A 383 -1.43 31.46 9.58
CA LYS A 383 -1.36 31.44 8.11
C LYS A 383 -1.97 30.18 7.47
N PRO A 384 -1.81 28.96 8.02
CA PRO A 384 -2.41 27.77 7.43
C PRO A 384 -3.93 27.86 7.35
N GLN A 385 -4.51 27.41 6.23
CA GLN A 385 -5.94 27.42 5.96
C GLN A 385 -6.45 26.01 5.63
N LYS A 386 -7.75 25.77 5.84
CA LYS A 386 -8.39 24.51 5.48
C LYS A 386 -8.03 24.14 4.03
N GLY A 387 -7.63 22.88 3.82
CA GLY A 387 -7.22 22.35 2.53
C GLY A 387 -5.73 22.45 2.23
N ASP A 388 -4.95 23.18 3.02
CA ASP A 388 -3.49 23.24 2.88
C ASP A 388 -2.83 21.90 3.22
N ILE A 389 -1.69 21.64 2.59
CA ILE A 389 -0.91 20.41 2.78
C ILE A 389 0.04 20.59 3.95
N LEU A 390 0.03 19.63 4.86
CA LEU A 390 0.85 19.58 6.06
C LEU A 390 1.90 18.48 5.94
N PHE A 391 3.15 18.82 6.22
CA PHE A 391 4.28 17.93 6.33
C PHE A 391 4.80 17.93 7.76
N PHE A 392 5.00 16.76 8.37
CA PHE A 392 5.44 16.70 9.76
C PHE A 392 6.94 16.37 9.85
N TYR A 393 7.71 17.28 10.43
CA TYR A 393 9.15 17.13 10.68
C TYR A 393 9.39 16.56 12.08
N SER A 394 9.81 15.29 12.17
CA SER A 394 10.22 14.69 13.44
C SER A 394 11.59 15.25 13.83
N SER A 395 11.61 16.07 14.87
CA SER A 395 12.80 16.79 15.35
C SER A 395 13.74 15.91 16.20
N LYS A 396 14.82 16.51 16.73
CA LYS A 396 15.80 15.90 17.65
C LYS A 396 16.49 14.65 17.12
N THR A 397 15.95 13.47 17.37
CA THR A 397 16.57 12.18 17.06
C THR A 397 16.44 11.80 15.59
N ASN A 398 15.23 11.88 15.05
CA ASN A 398 14.93 11.37 13.71
C ASN A 398 15.35 12.34 12.60
N GLN A 399 15.11 13.64 12.82
CA GLN A 399 15.50 14.75 11.94
C GLN A 399 15.07 14.57 10.46
N VAL A 400 13.82 14.14 10.25
CA VAL A 400 13.25 13.89 8.92
C VAL A 400 11.81 14.38 8.82
N ILE A 401 11.38 14.75 7.62
CA ILE A 401 9.95 14.88 7.27
C ILE A 401 9.46 13.51 6.79
N GLU A 402 8.34 13.05 7.33
CA GLU A 402 7.74 11.76 6.93
C GLU A 402 6.20 11.83 6.75
N PRO A 403 5.36 12.15 7.76
CA PRO A 403 3.91 12.18 7.56
C PRO A 403 3.44 13.33 6.68
N ILE A 404 2.43 13.05 5.87
CA ILE A 404 1.69 14.02 5.06
C ILE A 404 0.23 14.01 5.49
N GLY A 405 -0.33 15.18 5.74
CA GLY A 405 -1.74 15.35 6.04
C GLY A 405 -2.32 16.58 5.37
N ILE A 406 -3.64 16.73 5.44
CA ILE A 406 -4.34 17.93 4.96
C ILE A 406 -5.08 18.59 6.12
N LEU A 407 -4.95 19.91 6.20
CA LEU A 407 -5.57 20.73 7.23
C LEU A 407 -7.10 20.74 7.08
N GLU A 408 -7.83 20.33 8.11
CA GLU A 408 -9.29 20.37 8.16
C GLU A 408 -9.79 21.60 8.93
N SER A 409 -9.14 21.94 10.05
CA SER A 409 -9.41 23.16 10.80
C SER A 409 -8.23 23.58 11.67
N ILE A 410 -8.14 24.88 11.93
CA ILE A 410 -7.21 25.46 12.89
C ILE A 410 -8.00 26.31 13.89
N SER A 411 -7.71 26.17 15.18
CA SER A 411 -8.42 26.86 16.26
C SER A 411 -7.44 27.35 17.32
N PHE A 412 -7.72 28.50 17.91
CA PHE A 412 -6.89 29.11 18.95
C PHE A 412 -7.73 29.25 20.21
N VAL A 413 -7.43 28.42 21.20
CA VAL A 413 -8.30 28.18 22.34
C VAL A 413 -7.64 28.70 23.61
N LYS A 414 -8.44 29.36 24.46
CA LYS A 414 -8.01 29.86 25.78
C LYS A 414 -8.79 29.23 26.93
N ASP A 415 -9.84 28.47 26.61
CA ASP A 415 -10.76 27.85 27.56
C ASP A 415 -10.71 26.32 27.44
N PHE A 416 -10.79 25.62 28.57
CA PHE A 416 -10.63 24.18 28.57
C PHE A 416 -11.86 23.46 28.00
N ASP A 417 -13.07 23.95 28.25
CA ASP A 417 -14.28 23.34 27.72
C ASP A 417 -14.32 23.43 26.19
N GLU A 418 -13.93 24.58 25.65
CA GLU A 418 -13.73 24.76 24.22
C GLU A 418 -12.68 23.77 23.68
N LEU A 419 -11.51 23.67 24.33
CA LEU A 419 -10.41 22.78 23.91
C LEU A 419 -10.89 21.33 23.88
N TRP A 420 -11.51 20.89 24.98
CA TRP A 420 -11.99 19.53 25.15
C TRP A 420 -13.08 19.18 24.13
N SER A 421 -13.99 20.11 23.84
CA SER A 421 -15.04 19.91 22.84
C SER A 421 -14.45 19.57 21.45
N ILE A 422 -13.32 20.20 21.10
CA ILE A 422 -12.62 20.02 19.83
C ILE A 422 -11.85 18.70 19.81
N VAL A 423 -11.10 18.41 20.88
CA VAL A 423 -10.07 17.36 20.87
C VAL A 423 -10.49 16.04 21.51
N ARG A 424 -11.52 15.97 22.38
CA ARG A 424 -11.86 14.75 23.16
C ARG A 424 -11.98 13.44 22.38
N LYS A 425 -12.36 13.51 21.11
CA LYS A 425 -12.52 12.33 20.23
C LYS A 425 -11.27 11.99 19.41
N LYS A 426 -10.22 12.82 19.46
CA LYS A 426 -9.10 12.86 18.51
C LYS A 426 -7.72 13.06 19.15
N THR A 427 -7.67 13.60 20.36
CA THR A 427 -6.43 13.70 21.16
C THR A 427 -5.99 12.32 21.61
N VAL A 428 -4.72 12.20 21.98
CA VAL A 428 -4.08 11.06 22.66
C VAL A 428 -3.67 11.43 24.11
N PHE A 429 -3.85 12.69 24.47
CA PHE A 429 -3.46 13.29 25.74
C PHE A 429 -4.61 13.27 26.74
N THR A 430 -4.27 13.17 28.03
CA THR A 430 -5.25 13.23 29.11
C THR A 430 -5.81 14.65 29.28
N ASP A 431 -6.95 14.74 29.94
CA ASP A 431 -7.54 16.02 30.38
C ASP A 431 -6.57 16.81 31.26
N GLU A 432 -5.93 16.17 32.24
CA GLU A 432 -4.93 16.78 33.12
C GLU A 432 -3.74 17.37 32.34
N GLU A 433 -3.19 16.63 31.37
CA GLU A 433 -2.09 17.11 30.52
C GLU A 433 -2.49 18.37 29.74
N LEU A 434 -3.68 18.33 29.13
CA LEU A 434 -4.20 19.43 28.32
C LEU A 434 -4.50 20.67 29.17
N GLN A 435 -5.05 20.48 30.36
CA GLN A 435 -5.34 21.55 31.30
C GLN A 435 -4.04 22.23 31.75
N ASN A 436 -3.04 21.44 32.16
CA ASN A 436 -1.73 21.96 32.55
C ASN A 436 -1.08 22.77 31.43
N TRP A 437 -1.11 22.29 30.18
CA TRP A 437 -0.56 23.04 29.05
C TRP A 437 -1.31 24.33 28.77
N LEU A 438 -2.64 24.33 28.90
CA LEU A 438 -3.45 25.53 28.68
C LEU A 438 -3.19 26.58 29.77
N GLU A 439 -3.09 26.16 31.03
CA GLU A 439 -2.77 27.03 32.16
C GLU A 439 -1.37 27.63 32.05
N GLU A 440 -0.38 26.83 31.64
CA GLU A 440 1.01 27.28 31.46
C GLU A 440 1.13 28.25 30.27
N LYS A 441 0.53 27.91 29.12
CA LYS A 441 0.72 28.67 27.87
C LYS A 441 -0.29 29.77 27.64
N LYS A 442 -1.38 29.82 28.43
CA LYS A 442 -2.52 30.76 28.35
C LYS A 442 -3.35 30.71 27.06
N GLN A 443 -2.82 30.11 26.01
CA GLN A 443 -3.51 29.86 24.75
C GLN A 443 -2.85 28.68 24.05
N LEU A 444 -3.67 27.78 23.52
CA LEU A 444 -3.24 26.67 22.67
C LEU A 444 -3.78 26.83 21.25
N ASN A 445 -3.04 26.28 20.31
CA ASN A 445 -3.39 26.14 18.91
C ASN A 445 -3.67 24.65 18.64
N VAL A 446 -4.86 24.38 18.10
CA VAL A 446 -5.30 23.04 17.73
C VAL A 446 -5.42 22.98 16.21
N ILE A 447 -4.60 22.13 15.60
CA ILE A 447 -4.66 21.79 14.18
C ILE A 447 -5.34 20.42 14.05
N ILE A 448 -6.55 20.41 13.49
CA ILE A 448 -7.21 19.17 13.07
C ILE A 448 -6.84 18.91 11.63
N PHE A 449 -6.33 17.72 11.36
CA PHE A 449 -5.91 17.33 10.03
C PHE A 449 -6.28 15.88 9.76
N ARG A 450 -6.44 15.53 8.49
CA ARG A 450 -6.49 14.13 8.06
C ARG A 450 -5.11 13.67 7.63
N LEU A 451 -4.65 12.56 8.20
CA LEU A 451 -3.43 11.90 7.73
C LEU A 451 -3.72 11.27 6.36
N ILE A 452 -2.81 11.45 5.40
CA ILE A 452 -2.93 10.89 4.05
C ILE A 452 -2.04 9.69 3.87
N THR A 453 -0.73 9.89 4.07
CA THR A 453 0.28 8.86 3.87
C THR A 453 1.56 9.27 4.58
N TYR A 454 2.50 8.33 4.63
CA TYR A 454 3.88 8.56 5.01
C TYR A 454 4.76 8.60 3.77
N LEU A 455 5.76 9.47 3.76
CA LEU A 455 6.76 9.49 2.70
C LEU A 455 7.52 8.16 2.68
N LYS A 456 7.62 7.53 1.49
CA LYS A 456 8.46 6.32 1.33
C LYS A 456 9.95 6.67 1.38
N LYS A 457 10.30 7.83 0.84
CA LYS A 457 11.63 8.44 0.87
C LYS A 457 11.55 9.66 1.79
N ASN A 458 12.16 9.58 2.96
CA ASN A 458 12.10 10.66 3.94
C ASN A 458 12.97 11.85 3.52
N ILE A 459 12.51 13.08 3.78
CA ILE A 459 13.31 14.29 3.54
C ILE A 459 14.18 14.52 4.77
N SER A 460 15.48 14.27 4.66
CA SER A 460 16.43 14.36 5.77
C SER A 460 16.81 15.80 6.11
N LEU A 461 17.33 16.03 7.32
CA LEU A 461 17.86 17.34 7.72
C LEU A 461 18.92 17.88 6.76
N LYS A 462 19.76 17.01 6.18
CA LYS A 462 20.73 17.43 5.15
C LYS A 462 20.00 18.08 3.98
N LYS A 463 18.96 17.44 3.47
CA LYS A 463 18.13 17.99 2.39
C LYS A 463 17.39 19.26 2.83
N ILE A 464 16.82 19.28 4.04
CA ILE A 464 16.11 20.44 4.60
C ILE A 464 17.01 21.69 4.64
N LYS A 465 18.31 21.52 4.96
CA LYS A 465 19.28 22.63 4.99
C LYS A 465 19.58 23.23 3.60
N GLU A 466 19.33 22.47 2.53
CA GLU A 466 19.47 22.91 1.14
C GLU A 466 18.19 23.59 0.59
N ILE A 467 17.10 23.58 1.34
CA ILE A 467 15.80 24.15 0.94
C ILE A 467 15.67 25.56 1.52
N ASP A 468 15.57 26.56 0.65
CA ASP A 468 15.57 27.97 1.05
C ASP A 468 14.37 28.33 1.91
N SER A 469 13.19 27.76 1.65
CA SER A 469 12.00 28.01 2.47
C SER A 469 12.15 27.52 3.92
N LEU A 470 12.91 26.46 4.16
CA LEU A 470 13.01 25.77 5.45
C LEU A 470 14.28 26.10 6.23
N LYS A 471 15.31 26.63 5.55
CA LYS A 471 16.62 26.96 6.12
C LYS A 471 16.47 27.81 7.39
N ASN A 472 16.97 27.28 8.50
CA ASN A 472 16.94 27.89 9.85
C ASN A 472 15.53 28.22 10.41
N LYS A 473 14.45 27.69 9.83
CA LYS A 473 13.06 28.02 10.22
C LYS A 473 12.25 26.83 10.74
N ILE A 474 12.75 25.61 10.55
CA ILE A 474 12.06 24.34 10.82
C ILE A 474 11.63 24.13 12.28
N GLN A 475 12.07 24.96 13.22
CA GLN A 475 11.65 24.93 14.64
C GLN A 475 10.22 25.48 14.83
N THR A 476 9.62 26.10 13.82
CA THR A 476 8.26 26.62 13.84
C THR A 476 7.48 26.17 12.61
N ILE A 477 6.15 26.35 12.62
CA ILE A 477 5.30 26.09 11.44
C ILE A 477 5.77 27.01 10.30
N THR A 478 6.35 26.40 9.27
CA THR A 478 7.04 27.09 8.18
C THR A 478 6.40 26.77 6.85
N GLU A 479 6.19 27.77 6.00
CA GLU A 479 5.67 27.56 4.65
C GLU A 479 6.77 26.98 3.74
N LEU A 480 6.48 25.86 3.08
CA LEU A 480 7.27 25.31 1.99
C LEU A 480 6.82 25.99 0.69
N LYS A 481 7.69 26.82 0.13
CA LYS A 481 7.37 27.59 -1.08
C LYS A 481 7.17 26.66 -2.26
N GLU A 482 6.33 27.07 -3.21
CA GLU A 482 5.98 26.27 -4.39
C GLU A 482 7.20 25.81 -5.19
N ALA A 483 8.19 26.68 -5.43
CA ALA A 483 9.40 26.32 -6.15
C ALA A 483 10.20 25.20 -5.46
N ASP A 484 10.32 25.26 -4.13
CA ASP A 484 10.99 24.25 -3.31
C ASP A 484 10.19 22.94 -3.27
N TYR A 485 8.87 23.02 -3.22
CA TYR A 485 7.98 21.87 -3.32
C TYR A 485 8.15 21.15 -4.66
N ILE A 486 8.09 21.88 -5.79
CA ILE A 486 8.27 21.32 -7.14
C ILE A 486 9.64 20.63 -7.27
N LYS A 487 10.70 21.21 -6.69
CA LYS A 487 12.01 20.58 -6.66
C LYS A 487 11.98 19.23 -5.94
N LEU A 488 11.37 19.16 -4.76
CA LEU A 488 11.20 17.89 -4.03
C LEU A 488 10.32 16.90 -4.79
N ASP A 489 9.30 17.38 -5.46
CA ASP A 489 8.39 16.56 -6.25
C ASP A 489 9.10 15.91 -7.44
N ASN A 490 9.90 16.68 -8.17
CA ASN A 490 10.75 16.19 -9.26
C ASN A 490 11.84 15.20 -8.78
N GLU A 491 12.28 15.32 -7.53
CA GLU A 491 13.20 14.37 -6.88
C GLU A 491 12.51 13.10 -6.35
N GLY A 492 11.21 12.95 -6.62
CA GLY A 492 10.42 11.74 -6.33
C GLY A 492 10.11 11.54 -4.85
N TYR A 493 10.04 12.61 -4.05
CA TYR A 493 9.69 12.49 -2.63
C TYR A 493 8.19 12.16 -2.43
N PHE A 494 7.31 12.69 -3.26
CA PHE A 494 5.86 12.57 -3.08
C PHE A 494 5.25 11.43 -3.90
N ASP A 495 4.37 10.64 -3.28
CA ASP A 495 3.71 9.50 -3.92
C ASP A 495 2.54 9.99 -4.80
N LYS A 496 2.77 9.98 -6.13
CA LYS A 496 1.80 10.40 -7.14
C LYS A 496 0.49 9.63 -7.12
N ARG A 497 0.43 8.46 -6.47
CA ARG A 497 -0.81 7.68 -6.35
C ARG A 497 -1.86 8.40 -5.49
N TYR A 498 -1.46 9.31 -4.59
CA TYR A 498 -2.38 10.06 -3.72
C TYR A 498 -2.75 11.46 -4.24
N ILE A 499 -2.07 11.94 -5.29
CA ILE A 499 -2.18 13.32 -5.75
C ILE A 499 -3.15 13.43 -6.92
N ILE A 500 -4.08 14.38 -6.82
CA ILE A 500 -4.89 14.93 -7.91
C ILE A 500 -4.31 16.31 -8.24
N ASN A 501 -4.01 16.57 -9.51
CA ASN A 501 -3.38 17.82 -9.98
C ASN A 501 -4.40 18.84 -10.44
#